data_AF-A0A7Y4WIN0-F1
#
_entry.id   AF-A0A7Y4WIN0-F1
#
_cell.length_a   1.000
_cell.length_b   1.000
_cell.length_c   1.000
_cell.angle_alpha   90.00
_cell.angle_beta   90.00
_cell.angle_gamma   90.00
#
_symmetry.space_group_name_H-M   'P 1'
#
loop_
_entity.id
_entity.type
_entity.pdbx_description
1 polymer ?
#
loop_
_entity_poly.entity_id
_entity_poly.type
_entity_poly.pdbx_seq_one_letter_code
_entity_poly.pdbx_strand_id
1 'polypeptide(L)'
;GDHALVGGTSVLDGAWHHVALQRRRSDGRMQIFVDGALDAEASGALGPDGDVSYPDDGVPGNFCGGPCTNSDPYLVLGAEKHDAGPSYPSFSGWLDELRLSNSLRYSTSFAVPSAPFAPDGATAALYHFDEGVGNVVQDSSGASGGPSHGERRFGGSPAGPLWSPQSPF
;
A
#
# COMPACT_ATOMS: atom_id res chain seq x y z
N GLY A 1 -20.93 2.70 8.00
CA GLY A 1 -21.29 1.90 6.84
C GLY A 1 -20.01 1.70 6.07
N ASP A 2 -19.65 0.45 5.80
CA ASP A 2 -18.38 0.15 5.16
C ASP A 2 -18.51 0.46 3.67
N HIS A 3 -17.95 1.60 3.26
CA HIS A 3 -17.94 2.02 1.87
C HIS A 3 -16.65 1.47 1.24
N ALA A 4 -16.81 0.50 0.35
CA ALA A 4 -15.71 -0.06 -0.44
C ALA A 4 -15.80 0.42 -1.89
N LEU A 5 -14.69 0.92 -2.43
CA LEU A 5 -14.51 1.06 -3.87
C LEU A 5 -13.95 -0.27 -4.40
N VAL A 6 -14.64 -0.88 -5.36
CA VAL A 6 -14.28 -2.19 -5.91
C VAL A 6 -13.99 -2.03 -7.40
N GLY A 7 -12.86 -2.58 -7.82
CA GLY A 7 -12.44 -2.66 -9.22
C GLY A 7 -13.24 -3.66 -10.06
N GLY A 8 -13.21 -3.51 -11.38
CA GLY A 8 -13.83 -4.44 -12.33
C GLY A 8 -12.85 -5.43 -12.95
N THR A 9 -11.56 -5.10 -12.95
CA THR A 9 -10.50 -5.89 -13.60
C THR A 9 -10.00 -7.00 -12.66
N SER A 10 -10.02 -8.24 -13.16
CA SER A 10 -9.39 -9.37 -12.47
C SER A 10 -7.88 -9.33 -12.63
N VAL A 11 -7.14 -9.44 -11.53
CA VAL A 11 -5.66 -9.45 -11.47
C VAL A 11 -5.11 -10.78 -10.94
N LEU A 12 -5.91 -11.84 -11.03
CA LEU A 12 -5.61 -13.17 -10.45
C LEU A 12 -5.06 -14.16 -11.48
N ASP A 13 -4.42 -13.66 -12.54
CA ASP A 13 -3.91 -14.48 -13.64
C ASP A 13 -2.44 -14.92 -13.46
N GLY A 14 -1.79 -14.46 -12.39
CA GLY A 14 -0.39 -14.76 -12.08
C GLY A 14 0.62 -13.89 -12.83
N ALA A 15 0.16 -12.86 -13.55
CA ALA A 15 1.02 -11.85 -14.15
C ALA A 15 1.27 -10.67 -13.19
N TRP A 16 2.30 -9.87 -13.51
CA TRP A 16 2.50 -8.59 -12.87
C TRP A 16 1.44 -7.59 -13.35
N HIS A 17 0.84 -6.88 -12.39
CA HIS A 17 -0.08 -5.78 -12.66
C HIS A 17 0.37 -4.52 -11.96
N HIS A 18 0.27 -3.38 -12.63
CA HIS A 18 0.49 -2.08 -11.99
C HIS A 18 -0.85 -1.54 -11.46
N VAL A 19 -0.98 -1.51 -10.14
CA VAL A 19 -2.19 -0.99 -9.47
C VAL A 19 -1.90 0.35 -8.81
N ALA A 20 -2.73 1.35 -9.08
CA ALA A 20 -2.67 2.65 -8.40
C ALA A 20 -4.00 2.99 -7.75
N LEU A 21 -3.93 3.37 -6.47
CA LEU A 21 -5.06 3.88 -5.71
C LEU A 21 -4.79 5.33 -5.35
N GLN A 22 -5.78 6.20 -5.57
CA GLN A 22 -5.64 7.60 -5.22
C GLN A 22 -6.92 8.14 -4.59
N ARG A 23 -6.74 9.06 -3.63
CA ARG A 23 -7.79 9.78 -2.93
C ARG A 23 -7.55 11.28 -3.07
N ARG A 24 -8.55 12.02 -3.54
CA ARG A 24 -8.50 13.48 -3.61
C ARG A 24 -8.98 14.09 -2.29
N ARG A 25 -8.09 14.82 -1.61
CA ARG A 25 -8.38 15.48 -0.33
C ARG A 25 -9.59 16.44 -0.37
N SER A 26 -9.79 17.15 -1.48
CA SER A 26 -10.77 18.25 -1.55
C SER A 26 -12.23 17.79 -1.53
N ASP A 27 -12.51 16.55 -1.94
CA ASP A 27 -13.88 16.06 -2.12
C ASP A 27 -14.03 14.54 -1.93
N GLY A 28 -12.98 13.87 -1.46
CA GLY A 28 -12.99 12.44 -1.19
C GLY A 28 -13.06 11.56 -2.44
N ARG A 29 -12.87 12.10 -3.65
CA ARG A 29 -12.88 11.29 -4.88
C ARG A 29 -11.81 10.20 -4.78
N MET A 30 -12.21 8.94 -4.92
CA MET A 30 -11.30 7.79 -4.93
C MET A 30 -11.29 7.15 -6.30
N GLN A 31 -10.11 6.71 -6.75
CA GLN A 31 -9.93 6.06 -8.05
C GLN A 31 -8.98 4.86 -7.90
N ILE A 32 -9.29 3.79 -8.62
CA ILE A 32 -8.44 2.61 -8.82
C ILE A 32 -8.06 2.60 -10.30
N PHE A 33 -6.77 2.44 -10.57
CA PHE A 33 -6.24 2.17 -11.90
C PHE A 33 -5.56 0.81 -11.91
N VAL A 34 -5.79 0.03 -12.95
CA VAL A 34 -5.12 -1.24 -13.22
C VAL A 34 -4.49 -1.15 -14.59
N ASP A 35 -3.20 -1.46 -14.68
CA ASP A 35 -2.40 -1.46 -15.92
C ASP A 35 -2.54 -0.18 -16.73
N GLY A 36 -2.59 0.96 -16.03
CA GLY A 36 -2.68 2.28 -16.64
C GLY A 36 -4.08 2.73 -17.03
N ALA A 37 -5.10 1.87 -16.93
CA ALA A 37 -6.50 2.21 -17.22
C ALA A 37 -7.28 2.52 -15.94
N LEU A 38 -8.24 3.45 -16.00
CA LEU A 38 -9.18 3.69 -14.90
C LEU A 38 -10.10 2.48 -14.76
N ASP A 39 -10.05 1.81 -13.61
CA ASP A 39 -10.81 0.59 -13.34
C ASP A 39 -12.06 0.88 -12.50
N ALA A 40 -11.94 1.77 -11.51
CA ALA A 40 -13.08 2.20 -10.72
C ALA A 40 -12.93 3.65 -10.24
N GLU A 41 -14.05 4.35 -10.12
CA GLU A 41 -14.11 5.70 -9.53
C GLU A 41 -15.33 5.81 -8.61
N ALA A 42 -15.10 6.40 -7.44
CA ALA A 42 -16.15 6.88 -6.57
C ALA A 42 -16.18 8.41 -6.58
N SER A 43 -17.32 8.99 -6.95
CA SER A 43 -17.58 10.42 -6.78
C SER A 43 -17.99 10.74 -5.33
N GLY A 44 -17.75 12.00 -4.91
CA GLY A 44 -17.78 12.47 -3.52
C GLY A 44 -19.01 12.02 -2.72
N ALA A 45 -18.76 11.05 -1.83
CA ALA A 45 -19.55 10.59 -0.66
C ALA A 45 -19.00 9.24 -0.13
N LEU A 46 -18.28 8.47 -0.95
CA LEU A 46 -17.71 7.17 -0.53
C LEU A 46 -16.35 7.29 0.15
N GLY A 47 -15.45 8.15 -0.35
CA GLY A 47 -14.15 8.40 0.29
C GLY A 47 -14.22 9.56 1.28
N PRO A 48 -13.44 9.54 2.38
CA PRO A 48 -13.37 10.67 3.29
C PRO A 48 -12.79 11.88 2.54
N ASP A 49 -13.30 13.09 2.74
CA ASP A 49 -12.63 14.33 2.32
C ASP A 49 -11.76 14.88 3.46
N GLY A 50 -11.07 15.99 3.25
CA GLY A 50 -10.30 16.66 4.30
C GLY A 50 -9.07 15.89 4.80
N ASP A 51 -8.60 16.26 5.99
CA ASP A 51 -7.44 15.64 6.62
C ASP A 51 -7.79 14.25 7.17
N VAL A 52 -6.95 13.26 6.85
CA VAL A 52 -7.06 11.88 7.33
C VAL A 52 -5.77 11.44 8.02
N SER A 53 -4.92 12.40 8.41
CA SER A 53 -3.71 12.11 9.15
C SER A 53 -4.06 11.36 10.42
N TYR A 54 -3.35 10.25 10.65
CA TYR A 54 -3.41 9.57 11.93
C TYR A 54 -2.75 10.48 12.97
N PRO A 55 -3.38 10.74 14.14
CA PRO A 55 -2.78 11.61 15.13
C PRO A 55 -1.47 11.01 15.64
N ASP A 56 -0.45 11.85 15.76
CA ASP A 56 0.76 11.52 16.51
C ASP A 56 0.32 11.14 17.93
N ASP A 57 0.73 9.96 18.41
CA ASP A 57 0.29 9.36 19.68
C ASP A 57 -1.21 9.06 19.79
N GLY A 58 -1.88 8.85 18.65
CA GLY A 58 -3.25 8.36 18.61
C GLY A 58 -3.41 7.06 19.38
N VAL A 59 -3.98 7.12 20.59
CA VAL A 59 -4.36 5.92 21.33
C VAL A 59 -5.62 5.36 20.67
N PRO A 60 -5.58 4.15 20.09
CA PRO A 60 -6.78 3.53 19.55
C PRO A 60 -7.81 3.46 20.69
N GLY A 61 -9.04 3.88 20.42
CA GLY A 61 -10.12 3.77 21.40
C GLY A 61 -10.27 2.32 21.89
N ASN A 62 -10.99 2.10 23.00
CA ASN A 62 -11.21 0.78 23.59
C ASN A 62 -12.16 -0.10 22.74
N PHE A 63 -11.81 -0.34 21.49
CA PHE A 63 -12.49 -1.22 20.55
C PHE A 63 -12.03 -2.67 20.70
N CYS A 64 -10.95 -2.90 21.46
CA CYS A 64 -10.35 -4.21 21.69
C CYS A 64 -10.88 -4.93 22.95
N GLY A 65 -11.85 -4.35 23.68
CA GLY A 65 -12.34 -4.91 24.95
C GLY A 65 -11.30 -4.89 26.08
N GLY A 66 -10.31 -4.01 25.98
CA GLY A 66 -9.11 -3.87 26.81
C GLY A 66 -8.12 -2.88 26.15
N PRO A 67 -6.92 -2.65 26.73
CA PRO A 67 -5.93 -1.80 26.08
C PRO A 67 -5.58 -2.38 24.70
N CYS A 68 -5.69 -1.56 23.64
CA CYS A 68 -5.35 -1.94 22.27
C CYS A 68 -3.82 -1.98 22.08
N THR A 69 -3.16 -2.91 22.77
CA THR A 69 -1.69 -3.09 22.76
C THR A 69 -1.16 -3.62 21.43
N ASN A 70 -2.04 -4.08 20.54
CA ASN A 70 -1.69 -4.67 19.23
C ASN A 70 -2.00 -3.71 18.07
N SER A 71 -2.20 -2.42 18.37
CA SER A 71 -2.32 -1.37 17.35
C SER A 71 -0.98 -0.65 17.26
N ASP A 72 -0.11 -1.15 16.40
CA ASP A 72 1.13 -0.44 16.04
C ASP A 72 0.83 0.70 15.03
N PRO A 73 1.75 1.64 14.81
CA PRO A 73 1.58 2.70 13.80
C PRO A 73 2.03 2.27 12.39
N TYR A 74 2.36 1.00 12.16
CA TYR A 74 2.94 0.56 10.90
C TYR A 74 1.88 0.35 9.81
N LEU A 75 2.26 0.68 8.58
CA LEU A 75 1.64 0.13 7.38
C LEU A 75 2.09 -1.32 7.24
N VAL A 76 1.14 -2.25 7.25
CA VAL A 76 1.40 -3.68 7.02
C VAL A 76 1.07 -4.01 5.58
N LEU A 77 2.01 -4.69 4.91
CA LEU A 77 1.83 -5.20 3.55
C LEU A 77 1.75 -6.71 3.58
N GLY A 78 0.85 -7.26 2.79
CA GLY A 78 0.74 -8.69 2.55
C GLY A 78 0.09 -9.54 3.65
N ALA A 79 -0.34 -8.94 4.76
CA ALA A 79 -1.05 -9.63 5.84
C ALA A 79 -2.10 -8.73 6.50
N GLU A 80 -3.06 -9.34 7.19
CA GLU A 80 -3.94 -8.61 8.11
C GLU A 80 -3.12 -8.20 9.35
N LYS A 81 -3.30 -6.95 9.80
CA LYS A 81 -2.45 -6.32 10.81
C LYS A 81 -2.61 -6.93 12.21
N HIS A 82 -3.81 -7.34 12.57
CA HIS A 82 -4.18 -7.76 13.92
C HIS A 82 -4.14 -9.28 14.13
N ASP A 83 -3.64 -10.05 13.16
CA ASP A 83 -3.70 -11.50 13.15
C ASP A 83 -5.13 -12.00 13.48
N ALA A 84 -6.12 -11.49 12.72
CA ALA A 84 -7.54 -11.78 12.88
C ALA A 84 -7.94 -13.25 12.59
N GLY A 85 -6.96 -14.14 12.46
CA GLY A 85 -7.14 -15.58 12.27
C GLY A 85 -7.26 -16.00 10.80
N PRO A 86 -7.40 -17.32 10.56
CA PRO A 86 -7.26 -17.93 9.23
C PRO A 86 -8.36 -17.57 8.23
N SER A 87 -9.45 -16.93 8.68
CA SER A 87 -10.50 -16.42 7.80
C SER A 87 -10.07 -15.19 6.98
N TYR A 88 -8.93 -14.58 7.32
CA TYR A 88 -8.34 -13.43 6.62
C TYR A 88 -6.96 -13.83 6.07
N PRO A 89 -6.91 -14.60 4.98
CA PRO A 89 -5.64 -15.10 4.46
C PRO A 89 -4.73 -13.95 4.04
N SER A 90 -3.44 -14.12 4.29
CA SER A 90 -2.40 -13.22 3.82
C SER A 90 -2.36 -13.18 2.29
N PHE A 91 -1.88 -12.08 1.74
CA PHE A 91 -1.60 -11.97 0.31
C PHE A 91 -0.56 -13.02 -0.10
N SER A 92 -0.83 -13.71 -1.20
CA SER A 92 0.07 -14.71 -1.78
C SER A 92 0.46 -14.28 -3.18
N GLY A 93 1.53 -13.49 -3.29
CA GLY A 93 2.06 -12.99 -4.54
C GLY A 93 3.34 -12.19 -4.31
N TRP A 94 3.87 -11.61 -5.38
CA TRP A 94 5.03 -10.72 -5.32
C TRP A 94 4.58 -9.25 -5.25
N LEU A 95 5.37 -8.43 -4.56
CA LEU A 95 5.24 -6.99 -4.54
C LEU A 95 6.56 -6.41 -5.05
N ASP A 96 6.46 -5.39 -5.89
CA ASP A 96 7.59 -4.62 -6.41
C ASP A 96 7.13 -3.14 -6.53
N GLU A 97 8.06 -2.20 -6.44
CA GLU A 97 7.85 -0.77 -6.70
C GLU A 97 6.69 -0.10 -5.95
N LEU A 98 6.63 -0.24 -4.62
CA LEU A 98 5.64 0.49 -3.82
C LEU A 98 6.05 1.96 -3.66
N ARG A 99 5.26 2.86 -4.27
CA ARG A 99 5.39 4.31 -4.09
C ARG A 99 4.17 4.91 -3.38
N LEU A 100 4.41 5.64 -2.29
CA LEU A 100 3.41 6.49 -1.63
C LEU A 100 3.65 7.96 -1.99
N SER A 101 2.58 8.69 -2.28
CA SER A 101 2.67 10.09 -2.72
C SER A 101 1.68 10.99 -2.00
N ASN A 102 2.07 12.25 -1.79
CA ASN A 102 1.22 13.27 -1.16
C ASN A 102 0.36 14.07 -2.16
N SER A 103 0.43 13.72 -3.45
CA SER A 103 -0.36 14.30 -4.53
C SER A 103 -0.94 13.21 -5.45
N LEU A 104 -1.99 13.56 -6.21
CA LEU A 104 -2.55 12.68 -7.23
C LEU A 104 -1.54 12.52 -8.38
N ARG A 105 -1.21 11.28 -8.73
CA ARG A 105 -0.27 10.99 -9.83
C ARG A 105 -0.96 10.92 -11.19
N TYR A 106 -2.24 10.52 -11.22
CA TYR A 106 -2.93 10.22 -12.48
C TYR A 106 -4.26 10.98 -12.58
N SER A 107 -4.42 11.79 -13.63
CA SER A 107 -5.69 12.44 -13.96
C SER A 107 -6.48 11.71 -15.05
N THR A 108 -5.81 10.85 -15.81
CA THR A 108 -6.30 10.05 -16.93
C THR A 108 -5.53 8.73 -16.98
N SER A 109 -5.82 7.89 -17.97
CA SER A 109 -4.99 6.72 -18.26
C SER A 109 -3.52 7.10 -18.51
N PHE A 110 -2.62 6.17 -18.19
CA PHE A 110 -1.18 6.35 -18.28
C PHE A 110 -0.49 5.10 -18.83
N ALA A 111 0.76 5.24 -19.29
CA ALA A 111 1.57 4.08 -19.65
C ALA A 111 2.12 3.42 -18.40
N VAL A 112 2.01 2.09 -18.30
CA VAL A 112 2.61 1.32 -17.22
C VAL A 112 4.13 1.59 -17.19
N PRO A 113 4.71 1.93 -16.02
CA PRO A 113 6.15 2.10 -15.89
C PRO A 113 6.91 0.87 -16.36
N SER A 114 7.95 1.07 -17.16
CA SER A 114 8.83 0.00 -17.67
C SER A 114 10.24 0.06 -17.05
N ALA A 115 10.38 0.72 -15.90
CA ALA A 115 11.61 0.87 -15.15
C ALA A 115 11.27 1.25 -13.70
N PRO A 116 12.21 1.03 -12.75
CA PRO A 116 12.04 1.47 -11.36
C PRO A 116 11.68 2.96 -11.24
N PHE A 117 10.86 3.30 -10.25
CA PHE A 117 10.53 4.69 -9.99
C PHE A 117 11.74 5.48 -9.49
N ALA A 118 11.87 6.72 -9.94
CA ALA A 118 12.69 7.71 -9.27
C ALA A 118 11.82 8.48 -8.25
N PRO A 119 12.33 8.80 -7.05
CA PRO A 119 11.63 9.69 -6.14
C PRO A 119 11.60 11.12 -6.68
N ASP A 120 10.54 11.85 -6.34
CA ASP A 120 10.40 13.28 -6.62
C ASP A 120 9.82 14.01 -5.41
N GLY A 121 9.60 15.33 -5.53
CA GLY A 121 9.12 16.15 -4.41
C GLY A 121 7.74 15.78 -3.86
N ALA A 122 6.97 14.93 -4.56
CA ALA A 122 5.70 14.42 -4.07
C ALA A 122 5.79 12.99 -3.54
N THR A 123 6.95 12.33 -3.64
CA THR A 123 7.18 10.98 -3.10
C THR A 123 7.37 11.04 -1.59
N ALA A 124 6.48 10.39 -0.86
CA ALA A 124 6.53 10.31 0.61
C ALA A 124 7.25 9.05 1.11
N ALA A 125 7.18 7.95 0.34
CA ALA A 125 7.92 6.72 0.57
C ALA A 125 8.10 5.97 -0.77
N LEU A 126 9.21 5.25 -0.93
CA LEU A 126 9.48 4.43 -2.10
C LEU A 126 10.24 3.16 -1.70
N TYR A 127 9.65 2.00 -1.93
CA TYR A 127 10.25 0.70 -1.63
C TYR A 127 10.37 -0.11 -2.91
N HIS A 128 11.62 -0.41 -3.30
CA HIS A 128 11.95 -1.21 -4.49
C HIS A 128 11.84 -2.71 -4.23
N PHE A 129 11.95 -3.16 -2.97
CA PHE A 129 11.96 -4.59 -2.63
C PHE A 129 13.09 -5.40 -3.31
N ASP A 130 14.20 -4.73 -3.64
CA ASP A 130 15.36 -5.30 -4.36
C ASP A 130 16.52 -5.70 -3.43
N GLU A 131 16.37 -5.62 -2.10
CA GLU A 131 17.47 -5.87 -1.16
C GLU A 131 18.00 -7.31 -1.24
N GLY A 132 17.15 -8.26 -1.62
CA GLY A 132 17.51 -9.66 -1.92
C GLY A 132 17.94 -10.51 -0.71
N VAL A 133 18.31 -9.89 0.42
CA VAL A 133 18.78 -10.56 1.64
C VAL A 133 18.38 -9.80 2.90
N GLY A 134 18.44 -10.48 4.04
CA GLY A 134 18.10 -9.88 5.33
C GLY A 134 16.62 -9.51 5.44
N ASN A 135 16.30 -8.70 6.44
CA ASN A 135 14.91 -8.33 6.76
C ASN A 135 14.64 -6.82 6.69
N VAL A 136 15.60 -6.01 6.22
CA VAL A 136 15.38 -4.57 6.07
C VAL A 136 14.77 -4.31 4.70
N VAL A 137 13.76 -3.43 4.65
CA VAL A 137 13.18 -2.92 3.41
C VAL A 137 13.47 -1.42 3.32
N GLN A 138 14.24 -0.99 2.34
CA GLN A 138 14.77 0.36 2.27
C GLN A 138 13.77 1.32 1.63
N ASP A 139 13.28 2.28 2.42
CA ASP A 139 12.71 3.51 1.86
C ASP A 139 13.79 4.34 1.14
N SER A 140 13.65 4.44 -0.17
CA SER A 140 14.53 5.16 -1.09
C SER A 140 13.97 6.54 -1.49
N SER A 141 12.93 7.02 -0.82
CA SER A 141 12.24 8.28 -1.17
C SER A 141 13.09 9.54 -0.96
N GLY A 142 13.98 9.54 0.03
CA GLY A 142 14.66 10.75 0.49
C GLY A 142 13.71 11.79 1.10
N ALA A 143 12.49 11.41 1.48
CA ALA A 143 11.50 12.32 2.06
C ALA A 143 11.95 12.87 3.42
N SER A 144 11.60 14.13 3.71
CA SER A 144 11.88 14.75 5.00
C SER A 144 11.14 14.02 6.13
N GLY A 145 11.85 13.66 7.21
CA GLY A 145 11.31 12.83 8.29
C GLY A 145 11.54 11.32 8.10
N GLY A 146 12.12 10.92 6.97
CA GLY A 146 12.60 9.56 6.72
C GLY A 146 14.14 9.40 6.86
N PRO A 147 14.70 8.26 6.41
CA PRO A 147 13.99 7.18 5.72
C PRO A 147 13.10 6.37 6.66
N SER A 148 11.90 6.03 6.18
CA SER A 148 10.96 5.16 6.91
C SER A 148 11.17 3.71 6.52
N HIS A 149 12.36 3.15 6.82
CA HIS A 149 12.66 1.76 6.48
C HIS A 149 11.61 0.79 7.06
N GLY A 150 11.19 -0.17 6.24
CA GLY A 150 10.33 -1.26 6.64
C GLY A 150 11.12 -2.46 7.18
N GLU A 151 10.39 -3.41 7.77
CA GLU A 151 10.93 -4.68 8.23
C GLU A 151 10.14 -5.83 7.61
N ARG A 152 10.85 -6.74 6.93
CA ARG A 152 10.31 -8.01 6.46
C ARG A 152 10.16 -8.98 7.63
N ARG A 153 8.91 -9.25 8.02
CA ARG A 153 8.56 -10.24 9.06
C ARG A 153 8.63 -11.68 8.53
N PHE A 154 9.84 -12.17 8.28
CA PHE A 154 10.06 -13.52 7.78
C PHE A 154 9.74 -14.60 8.85
N GLY A 155 8.89 -15.56 8.50
CA GLY A 155 8.54 -16.68 9.38
C GLY A 155 7.41 -17.55 8.81
N GLY A 156 6.77 -18.35 9.65
CA GLY A 156 5.64 -19.20 9.27
C GLY A 156 6.03 -20.52 8.59
N SER A 157 5.01 -21.27 8.14
CA SER A 157 5.13 -22.54 7.43
C SER A 157 4.07 -22.61 6.31
N PRO A 158 4.42 -22.46 5.03
CA PRO A 158 5.78 -22.26 4.51
C PRO A 158 6.37 -20.90 4.95
N ALA A 159 7.69 -20.82 5.00
CA ALA A 159 8.37 -19.62 5.47
C ALA A 159 8.30 -18.48 4.44
N GLY A 160 7.87 -17.30 4.85
CA GLY A 160 7.79 -16.10 4.02
C GLY A 160 7.56 -14.83 4.85
N PRO A 161 7.45 -13.66 4.22
CA PRO A 161 7.64 -13.41 2.78
C PRO A 161 9.10 -13.58 2.33
N LEU A 162 9.30 -13.98 1.07
CA LEU A 162 10.61 -14.28 0.47
C LEU A 162 11.12 -13.12 -0.39
N TRP A 163 12.42 -13.09 -0.64
CA TRP A 163 13.00 -12.27 -1.72
C TRP A 163 12.94 -13.04 -3.04
N SER A 164 12.77 -12.34 -4.14
CA SER A 164 12.72 -12.89 -5.50
C SER A 164 13.51 -11.98 -6.45
N PRO A 165 14.22 -12.53 -7.46
CA PRO A 165 14.83 -11.73 -8.52
C PRO A 165 13.83 -11.36 -9.64
N GLN A 166 12.55 -11.73 -9.52
CA GLN A 166 11.52 -11.37 -10.49
C GLN A 166 11.18 -9.89 -10.38
N SER A 167 10.92 -9.27 -11.53
CA SER A 167 10.59 -7.85 -11.64
C SER A 167 9.50 -7.65 -12.72
N PRO A 168 8.67 -6.60 -12.64
CA PRO A 168 7.61 -6.32 -13.62
C PRO A 168 8.09 -5.58 -14.87
N PHE A 169 9.39 -5.26 -14.98
CA PHE A 169 10.00 -4.58 -16.13
C PHE A 169 11.08 -5.40 -16.85
#